data_AF-A0A952N2S8-F1
#
_entry.id   AF-A0A952N2S8-F1
#
_cell.length_a   1.000
_cell.length_b   1.000
_cell.length_c   1.000
_cell.angle_alpha   90.00
_cell.angle_beta   90.00
_cell.angle_gamma   90.00
#
_symmetry.space_group_name_H-M   'P 1'
#
loop_
_entity.id
_entity.type
_entity.pdbx_description
1 polymer ?
#
loop_
_entity_poly.entity_id
_entity_poly.type
_entity_poly.pdbx_seq_one_letter_code
_entity_poly.pdbx_strand_id
1 'polypeptide(L)'
;MLKNKVINLGVVKKVALALNELNNHVVYVGGAIVSVYADDPAADDVRPTKDIDIMLRLTTFSELADFQEKLAQKKIFPDAGSTISCRFKYDDVLIDVMSTTEVG
;
A
#
# COMPACT_ATOMS: atom_id res chain seq x y z
N MET A 1 16.50 12.75 10.42
CA MET A 1 15.50 11.69 10.12
C MET A 1 16.23 10.37 10.06
N LEU A 2 15.69 9.32 10.69
CA LEU A 2 16.24 7.97 10.63
C LEU A 2 16.32 7.49 9.16
N LYS A 3 17.34 6.69 8.83
CA LYS A 3 17.64 6.30 7.45
C LYS A 3 16.48 5.56 6.81
N ASN A 4 15.88 4.61 7.52
CA ASN A 4 14.80 3.80 6.96
C ASN A 4 13.48 4.57 6.86
N LYS A 5 13.27 5.59 7.71
CA LYS A 5 12.13 6.51 7.59
C LYS A 5 12.12 7.23 6.23
N VAL A 6 13.28 7.65 5.73
CA VAL A 6 13.40 8.28 4.40
C VAL A 6 13.05 7.29 3.28
N ILE A 7 13.52 6.04 3.39
CA ILE A 7 13.24 4.97 2.42
C ILE A 7 11.74 4.68 2.38
N ASN A 8 11.13 4.44 3.54
CA ASN A 8 9.72 4.11 3.65
C ASN A 8 8.82 5.27 3.19
N LEU A 9 9.15 6.53 3.52
CA LEU A 9 8.45 7.69 2.97
C LEU A 9 8.55 7.78 1.45
N GLY A 10 9.68 7.40 0.87
CA GLY A 10 9.85 7.30 -0.58
C GLY A 10 8.87 6.29 -1.20
N VAL A 11 8.74 5.11 -0.60
CA VAL A 11 7.78 4.08 -1.03
C VAL A 11 6.33 4.58 -0.92
N VAL A 12 5.96 5.13 0.24
CA VAL A 12 4.60 5.68 0.47
C VAL A 12 4.28 6.77 -0.53
N LYS A 13 5.20 7.72 -0.76
CA LYS A 13 5.03 8.79 -1.73
C LYS A 13 4.86 8.25 -3.16
N LYS A 14 5.68 7.27 -3.56
CA LYS A 14 5.61 6.67 -4.90
C LYS A 14 4.23 6.05 -5.16
N VAL A 15 3.73 5.28 -4.19
CA VAL A 15 2.41 4.63 -4.29
C VAL A 15 1.28 5.66 -4.22
N ALA A 16 1.36 6.65 -3.34
CA ALA A 16 0.35 7.71 -3.26
C ALA A 16 0.23 8.52 -4.55
N LEU A 17 1.34 8.84 -5.20
CA LEU A 17 1.32 9.49 -6.51
C LEU A 17 0.70 8.58 -7.59
N ALA A 18 1.00 7.29 -7.56
CA ALA A 18 0.42 6.33 -8.50
C ALA A 18 -1.10 6.18 -8.32
N LEU A 19 -1.57 6.10 -7.07
CA LEU A 19 -3.00 5.96 -6.74
C LEU A 19 -3.82 7.22 -7.04
N ASN A 20 -3.21 8.40 -6.97
CA ASN A 20 -3.85 9.69 -7.26
C ASN A 20 -5.20 9.86 -6.52
N GLU A 21 -6.32 9.98 -7.23
CA GLU A 21 -7.66 10.17 -6.64
C GLU A 21 -8.13 8.97 -5.79
N LEU A 22 -7.56 7.77 -6.01
CA LEU A 22 -7.87 6.59 -5.20
C LEU A 22 -7.39 6.72 -3.76
N ASN A 23 -6.49 7.67 -3.46
CA ASN A 23 -6.08 7.98 -2.09
C ASN A 23 -7.26 8.28 -1.16
N ASN A 24 -8.38 8.79 -1.70
CA ASN A 24 -9.58 9.09 -0.92
C ASN A 24 -10.32 7.83 -0.42
N HIS A 25 -9.98 6.65 -0.94
CA HIS A 25 -10.64 5.38 -0.64
C HIS A 25 -9.75 4.40 0.13
N VAL A 26 -8.50 4.77 0.39
CA VAL A 26 -7.51 3.88 0.98
C VAL A 26 -6.92 4.43 2.27
N VAL A 27 -6.54 3.53 3.16
CA VAL A 27 -5.75 3.82 4.35
C VAL A 27 -4.44 3.06 4.24
N TYR A 28 -3.32 3.77 4.34
CA TYR A 28 -2.01 3.14 4.38
C TYR A 28 -1.73 2.58 5.77
N VAL A 29 -1.29 1.33 5.84
CA VAL A 29 -0.98 0.64 7.09
C VAL A 29 0.36 -0.10 6.98
N GLY A 30 0.68 -0.93 7.98
CA GLY A 30 1.86 -1.79 7.94
C GLY A 30 3.19 -1.10 8.21
N GLY A 31 4.28 -1.84 7.97
CA GLY A 31 5.63 -1.46 8.41
C GLY A 31 6.16 -0.17 7.78
N ALA A 32 5.81 0.10 6.51
CA ALA A 32 6.18 1.34 5.83
C ALA A 32 5.67 2.58 6.60
N ILE A 33 4.46 2.48 7.16
CA ILE A 33 3.77 3.57 7.83
C ILE A 33 4.20 3.73 9.29
N VAL A 34 4.57 2.66 9.98
CA VAL A 34 5.09 2.74 11.36
C VAL A 34 6.26 3.72 11.46
N SER A 35 7.19 3.67 10.51
CA SER A 35 8.33 4.59 10.48
C SER A 35 7.95 6.07 10.30
N VAL A 36 6.79 6.36 9.71
CA VAL A 36 6.28 7.72 9.53
C VAL A 36 5.85 8.29 10.88
N TYR A 37 5.15 7.50 11.69
CA TYR A 37 4.64 7.89 13.01
C TYR A 37 5.67 7.77 14.14
N ALA A 38 6.77 7.05 13.95
CA ALA A 38 7.87 7.03 14.90
C ALA A 38 8.60 8.39 14.91
N ASP A 39 8.24 9.24 15.86
CA ASP A 39 8.78 10.59 16.08
C ASP A 39 9.51 10.77 17.42
N ASP A 40 9.47 9.75 18.29
CA ASP A 40 10.29 9.68 19.50
C ASP A 40 11.78 9.62 19.12
N PRO A 41 12.61 10.59 19.58
CA PRO A 41 14.05 10.59 19.35
C PRO A 41 14.80 9.36 19.89
N ALA A 42 14.22 8.65 20.87
CA ALA A 42 14.76 7.43 21.43
C ALA A 42 14.27 6.15 20.72
N ALA A 43 13.40 6.27 19.72
CA ALA A 43 12.95 5.12 18.93
C ALA A 43 14.08 4.57 18.06
N ASP A 44 14.21 3.24 18.06
CA ASP A 44 15.09 2.52 17.14
C ASP A 44 14.66 2.71 15.68
N ASP A 45 15.61 2.58 14.74
CA ASP A 45 15.30 2.66 13.32
C ASP A 45 14.38 1.51 12.88
N VAL A 46 13.18 1.86 12.43
CA VAL A 46 12.19 0.88 11.95
C VAL A 46 12.76 0.19 10.71
N ARG A 47 12.69 -1.14 10.67
CA ARG A 47 13.15 -1.95 9.51
C ARG A 47 12.62 -1.37 8.18
N PRO A 48 13.45 -1.33 7.12
CA PRO A 48 12.97 -0.98 5.79
C PRO A 48 12.07 -2.11 5.25
N THR A 49 11.03 -1.74 4.51
CA THR A 49 10.18 -2.71 3.82
C THR A 49 10.16 -2.51 2.31
N LYS A 50 9.81 -3.57 1.58
CA LYS A 50 9.74 -3.59 0.10
C LYS A 50 8.30 -3.53 -0.43
N ASP A 51 7.34 -3.60 0.48
CA ASP A 51 5.92 -3.58 0.22
C ASP A 51 5.26 -2.39 0.92
N ILE A 52 4.03 -2.10 0.50
CA ILE A 52 3.13 -1.19 1.21
C ILE A 52 1.77 -1.85 1.33
N ASP A 53 1.22 -1.80 2.54
CA ASP A 53 -0.10 -2.31 2.83
C ASP A 53 -1.13 -1.17 2.71
N ILE A 54 -2.18 -1.40 1.93
CA ILE A 54 -3.33 -0.50 1.85
C ILE A 54 -4.60 -1.24 2.26
N MET A 55 -5.38 -0.62 3.13
CA MET A 55 -6.72 -1.06 3.45
C MET A 55 -7.75 -0.25 2.68
N LEU A 56 -8.67 -0.95 2.03
CA LEU A 56 -9.81 -0.36 1.36
C LEU A 56 -11.00 -0.32 2.31
N ARG A 57 -11.68 0.82 2.35
CA ARG A 57 -13.03 0.91 2.92
C ARG A 57 -14.03 0.51 1.85
N LEU A 58 -14.21 -0.80 1.65
CA LEU A 58 -15.22 -1.35 0.76
C LEU A 58 -16.22 -2.15 1.57
N THR A 59 -17.44 -2.21 1.06
CA THR A 59 -18.59 -2.87 1.67
C THR A 59 -19.08 -4.04 0.81
N THR A 60 -18.69 -4.12 -0.47
CA THR A 60 -19.18 -5.12 -1.42
C THR A 60 -18.11 -5.64 -2.40
N PHE A 61 -18.37 -6.80 -3.00
CA PHE A 61 -17.52 -7.40 -4.04
C PHE A 61 -17.44 -6.53 -5.31
N SER A 62 -18.55 -5.88 -5.69
CA SER A 62 -18.56 -4.98 -6.86
C SER A 62 -17.60 -3.81 -6.67
N GLU A 63 -17.56 -3.22 -5.48
CA GLU A 63 -16.64 -2.12 -5.17
C GLU A 63 -15.16 -2.57 -5.22
N LEU A 64 -14.88 -3.83 -4.86
CA LEU A 64 -13.55 -4.41 -4.99
C LEU A 64 -13.16 -4.59 -6.45
N ALA A 65 -14.06 -5.14 -7.28
CA ALA A 65 -13.83 -5.29 -8.71
C ALA A 65 -13.60 -3.92 -9.39
N ASP A 66 -14.45 -2.93 -9.10
CA ASP A 66 -14.30 -1.56 -9.62
C ASP A 66 -12.96 -0.94 -9.20
N PHE A 67 -12.53 -1.20 -7.96
CA PHE A 67 -11.23 -0.71 -7.48
C PHE A 67 -10.07 -1.36 -8.25
N GLN A 68 -10.13 -2.67 -8.49
CA GLN A 68 -9.12 -3.39 -9.28
C GLN A 68 -9.06 -2.87 -10.72
N GLU A 69 -10.20 -2.57 -11.35
CA GLU A 69 -10.22 -1.95 -12.68
C GLU A 69 -9.56 -0.56 -12.68
N LYS A 70 -9.83 0.27 -11.66
CA LYS A 70 -9.17 1.57 -11.51
C LYS A 70 -7.67 1.45 -11.26
N LEU A 71 -7.21 0.44 -10.53
CA LEU A 71 -5.78 0.13 -10.39
C LEU A 71 -5.16 -0.22 -11.75
N ALA A 72 -5.83 -1.05 -12.55
CA ALA A 72 -5.35 -1.43 -13.87
C ALA A 72 -5.22 -0.21 -14.82
N GLN A 73 -6.17 0.73 -14.76
CA GLN A 73 -6.09 2.01 -15.50
C GLN A 73 -4.86 2.84 -15.09
N LYS A 74 -4.38 2.68 -13.86
CA LYS A 74 -3.17 3.32 -13.31
C LYS A 74 -1.90 2.48 -13.50
N LYS A 75 -1.98 1.41 -14.29
CA LYS A 75 -0.87 0.45 -14.55
C LYS A 75 -0.39 -0.28 -13.29
N ILE A 76 -1.27 -0.43 -12.30
CA ILE A 76 -1.04 -1.24 -11.11
C ILE A 76 -1.78 -2.56 -11.34
N PHE A 77 -1.04 -3.67 -11.43
CA PHE A 77 -1.58 -4.98 -11.80
C PHE A 77 -1.28 -6.01 -10.71
N PRO A 78 -2.06 -7.10 -10.62
CA PRO A 78 -1.71 -8.24 -9.78
C PRO A 78 -0.27 -8.71 -10.05
N ASP A 79 0.47 -9.07 -9.01
CA ASP A 79 1.81 -9.60 -9.16
C ASP A 79 1.75 -11.03 -9.73
N ALA A 80 2.09 -11.17 -11.02
CA ALA A 80 2.06 -12.45 -11.72
C ALA A 80 2.99 -13.52 -11.12
N GLY A 81 3.98 -13.12 -10.33
CA GLY A 81 4.89 -14.04 -9.62
C GLY A 81 4.39 -14.48 -8.23
N SER A 82 3.27 -13.92 -7.76
CA SER A 82 2.75 -14.12 -6.42
C SER A 82 1.66 -15.19 -6.38
N THR A 83 1.69 -16.03 -5.35
CA THR A 83 0.55 -16.91 -5.01
C THR A 83 -0.50 -16.21 -4.15
N ILE A 84 -0.25 -14.95 -3.77
CA ILE A 84 -1.10 -14.13 -2.92
C ILE A 84 -2.01 -13.30 -3.82
N SER A 85 -3.31 -13.56 -3.77
CA SER A 85 -4.34 -12.92 -4.62
C SER A 85 -4.48 -11.41 -4.40
N CYS A 86 -4.16 -10.92 -3.20
CA CYS A 86 -4.25 -9.51 -2.83
C CYS A 86 -2.98 -8.69 -3.14
N ARG A 87 -1.96 -9.30 -3.75
CA ARG A 87 -0.70 -8.63 -4.04
C ARG A 87 -0.67 -8.05 -5.44
N PHE A 88 -0.40 -6.75 -5.51
CA PHE A 88 -0.22 -5.98 -6.73
C PHE A 88 1.22 -5.51 -6.86
N LYS A 89 1.60 -5.12 -8.08
CA LYS A 89 2.93 -4.59 -8.39
C LYS A 89 2.82 -3.29 -9.16
N TYR A 90 3.66 -2.34 -8.75
CA TYR A 90 3.87 -1.06 -9.43
C TYR A 90 5.37 -0.75 -9.46
N ASP A 91 5.98 -0.78 -10.65
CA ASP A 91 7.44 -0.78 -10.84
C ASP A 91 8.12 -1.86 -9.98
N ASP A 92 8.87 -1.42 -8.97
CA ASP A 92 9.69 -2.18 -8.02
C ASP A 92 9.03 -2.29 -6.64
N VAL A 93 7.80 -1.77 -6.49
CA VAL A 93 7.05 -1.78 -5.23
C VAL A 93 5.93 -2.82 -5.28
N LEU A 94 5.85 -3.64 -4.23
CA LEU A 94 4.71 -4.52 -3.99
C LEU A 94 3.65 -3.76 -3.20
N ILE A 95 2.38 -3.90 -3.58
CA ILE A 95 1.24 -3.24 -2.95
C ILE A 95 0.28 -4.34 -2.51
N ASP A 96 0.13 -4.52 -1.20
CA ASP A 96 -0.80 -5.49 -0.64
C ASP A 96 -2.13 -4.80 -0.33
N VAL A 97 -3.20 -5.27 -0.98
CA VAL A 97 -4.52 -4.62 -0.95
C VAL A 97 -5.46 -5.46 -0.11
N MET A 98 -5.80 -4.97 1.08
CA MET A 98 -6.71 -5.64 2.01
C MET A 98 -8.04 -4.90 2.12
N SER A 99 -9.12 -5.60 2.46
CA SER A 99 -10.43 -5.03 2.75
C SER A 99 -10.75 -5.10 4.25
N THR A 100 -11.56 -4.16 4.75
CA THR A 100 -12.01 -4.14 6.15
C THR A 100 -13.01 -5.24 6.50
N THR A 101 -13.57 -5.91 5.50
CA THR A 101 -14.49 -7.04 5.63
C THR A 101 -14.01 -8.17 4.73
N GLU A 102 -14.39 -9.40 5.05
CA GLU A 102 -14.22 -10.52 4.12
C GLU A 102 -15.13 -10.29 2.92
N VAL A 103 -14.58 -10.36 1.70
CA VAL A 103 -15.30 -10.09 0.46
C VAL A 103 -15.07 -11.27 -0.47
N GLY A 104 -15.94 -12.28 -0.39
CA GLY A 104 -15.88 -13.49 -1.21
C GLY A 104 -15.15 -14.64 -0.53
#